data_AF-A0A2H0PMS5-F1
#
_entry.id   AF-A0A2H0PMS5-F1
#
_cell.length_a   1.000
_cell.length_b   1.000
_cell.length_c   1.000
_cell.angle_alpha   90.00
_cell.angle_beta   90.00
_cell.angle_gamma   90.00
#
_symmetry.space_group_name_H-M   'P 1'
#
loop_
_entity.id
_entity.type
_entity.pdbx_description
1 polymer ?
#
loop_
_entity_poly.entity_id
_entity_poly.type
_entity_poly.pdbx_seq_one_letter_code
_entity_poly.pdbx_strand_id
1 'polypeptide(L)'
;MSEAQLESPNSDEFEVARRDFINAIFALLKNLGIHDLQNEALIRPKENFLHTLQVLQGFAENGVELKLNESLLTVCGQKLNNHFSIVEASKQVPRHLELALMESLIFEKDANWQDLGNFFQKWALHCSVHQKSKAITGEFRGVKIAFVNPEKANIRLKSKQLLMSPSYALNHYYVLKNLMIGYFKSISSNQLISQREVRREILEMTEIARVNPYQLVGLSLLRGTGQEEEFEDVACEAISTALLSIVLAKELDFSTREQVNIGVVGLMYNVGLLNQELSSLLKSDKRLSQAEYKKVMDAQSAGVFKLIKTQGSSRPALERLLALFEATQGNFKKSISLTLDSRLLRMVSQYVALTSHRPFRDAYHPAEAMKILGNRATSRNEGNLDPVLYYLFVRYLGVYPVGSLVLLSNGKKAVVFRPSGEKVGVPMLKLVVENSDENSILIDLSQETGISIVKSLDPRREGVQVSGYFFD
;
A
#
# COMPACT_ATOMS: atom_id res chain seq x y z
N MET A 1 -14.64 -47.23 37.22
CA MET A 1 -15.42 -45.99 37.21
C MET A 1 -14.80 -45.07 36.17
N SER A 2 -15.40 -45.03 34.99
CA SER A 2 -14.97 -44.18 33.88
C SER A 2 -15.29 -42.73 34.21
N GLU A 3 -14.26 -41.90 34.29
CA GLU A 3 -14.41 -40.45 34.18
C GLU A 3 -15.05 -40.15 32.83
N ALA A 4 -16.30 -39.70 32.89
CA ALA A 4 -17.01 -39.18 31.74
C ALA A 4 -16.23 -37.96 31.23
N GLN A 5 -15.64 -38.12 30.04
CA GLN A 5 -15.21 -37.02 29.20
C GLN A 5 -16.42 -36.11 28.98
N LEU A 6 -16.42 -34.96 29.62
CA LEU A 6 -17.26 -33.83 29.23
C LEU A 6 -16.80 -33.39 27.85
N GLU A 7 -17.50 -33.84 26.81
CA GLU A 7 -17.41 -33.28 25.46
C GLU A 7 -17.63 -31.77 25.54
N SER A 8 -16.63 -30.99 25.11
CA SER A 8 -16.78 -29.56 24.89
C SER A 8 -17.75 -29.33 23.72
N PRO A 9 -18.86 -28.61 23.88
CA PRO A 9 -19.73 -28.34 22.75
C PRO A 9 -19.04 -27.34 21.78
N ASN A 10 -18.96 -27.74 20.51
CA ASN A 10 -19.16 -26.90 19.31
C ASN A 10 -18.23 -25.67 19.04
N SER A 11 -16.92 -25.89 18.77
CA SER A 11 -16.09 -24.81 18.18
C SER A 11 -16.57 -24.34 16.80
N ASP A 12 -17.09 -25.27 15.99
CA ASP A 12 -17.54 -24.98 14.62
C ASP A 12 -18.87 -24.23 14.60
N GLU A 13 -19.82 -24.56 15.49
CA GLU A 13 -21.08 -23.83 15.60
C GLU A 13 -20.84 -22.39 16.09
N PHE A 14 -19.92 -22.21 17.04
CA PHE A 14 -19.53 -20.88 17.50
C PHE A 14 -18.90 -20.05 16.37
N GLU A 15 -18.02 -20.65 15.56
CA GLU A 15 -17.45 -20.00 14.37
C GLU A 15 -18.52 -19.59 13.35
N VAL A 16 -19.48 -20.49 13.07
CA VAL A 16 -20.58 -20.21 12.14
C VAL A 16 -21.46 -19.09 12.68
N ALA A 17 -21.86 -19.15 13.96
CA ALA A 17 -22.68 -18.12 14.60
C ALA A 17 -22.02 -16.74 14.56
N ARG A 18 -20.69 -16.65 14.78
CA ARG A 18 -19.94 -15.38 14.67
C ARG A 18 -19.94 -14.82 13.25
N ARG A 19 -19.85 -15.67 12.23
CA ARG A 19 -19.91 -15.25 10.81
C ARG A 19 -21.30 -14.74 10.44
N ASP A 20 -22.32 -15.49 10.83
CA ASP A 20 -23.71 -15.15 10.54
C ASP A 20 -24.14 -13.87 11.26
N PHE A 21 -23.65 -13.66 12.48
CA PHE A 21 -23.87 -12.42 13.24
C PHE A 21 -23.35 -11.18 12.51
N ILE A 22 -22.13 -11.24 11.95
CA ILE A 22 -21.56 -10.13 11.17
C ILE A 22 -22.34 -9.88 9.88
N ASN A 23 -22.76 -10.95 9.21
CA ASN A 23 -23.61 -10.83 8.02
C ASN A 23 -24.99 -10.24 8.36
N ALA A 24 -25.56 -10.60 9.50
CA ALA A 24 -26.84 -10.07 9.96
C ALA A 24 -26.74 -8.56 10.28
N ILE A 25 -25.67 -8.12 10.96
CA ILE A 25 -25.38 -6.70 11.17
C ILE A 25 -25.24 -5.96 9.83
N PHE A 26 -24.47 -6.51 8.89
CA PHE A 26 -24.30 -5.92 7.57
C PHE A 26 -25.64 -5.78 6.82
N ALA A 27 -26.47 -6.83 6.84
CA ALA A 27 -27.78 -6.82 6.21
C ALA A 27 -28.70 -5.77 6.85
N LEU A 28 -28.71 -5.64 8.18
CA LEU A 28 -29.48 -4.61 8.89
C LEU A 28 -29.07 -3.21 8.47
N LEU A 29 -27.76 -2.90 8.49
CA LEU A 29 -27.24 -1.59 8.10
C LEU A 29 -27.58 -1.23 6.66
N LYS A 30 -27.47 -2.21 5.74
CA LYS A 30 -27.79 -2.00 4.32
C LYS A 30 -29.27 -1.68 4.11
N ASN A 31 -30.17 -2.42 4.77
CA ASN A 31 -31.61 -2.23 4.60
C ASN A 31 -32.10 -0.96 5.30
N LEU A 32 -31.63 -0.69 6.52
CA LEU A 32 -32.00 0.51 7.29
C LEU A 32 -31.40 1.81 6.73
N GLY A 33 -30.40 1.72 5.87
CA GLY A 33 -29.92 2.89 5.11
C GLY A 33 -30.90 3.35 4.03
N ILE A 34 -31.88 2.51 3.66
CA ILE A 34 -32.83 2.74 2.57
C ILE A 34 -34.29 2.76 3.08
N HIS A 35 -34.60 1.93 4.08
CA HIS A 35 -35.95 1.66 4.56
C HIS A 35 -36.12 1.95 6.06
N ASP A 36 -37.34 2.27 6.47
CA ASP A 36 -37.70 2.45 7.89
C ASP A 36 -37.88 1.14 8.65
N LEU A 37 -37.91 1.23 10.00
CA LEU A 37 -38.00 0.09 10.91
C LEU A 37 -39.24 -0.82 10.74
N GLN A 38 -40.32 -0.28 10.17
CA GLN A 38 -41.57 -1.00 9.95
C GLN A 38 -41.65 -1.67 8.57
N ASN A 39 -40.63 -1.49 7.72
CA ASN A 39 -40.64 -2.02 6.36
C ASN A 39 -40.52 -3.55 6.34
N GLU A 40 -41.30 -4.20 5.48
CA GLU A 40 -41.30 -5.67 5.33
C GLU A 40 -39.93 -6.24 4.93
N ALA A 41 -39.12 -5.48 4.18
CA ALA A 41 -37.77 -5.88 3.80
C ALA A 41 -36.84 -6.10 5.02
N LEU A 42 -37.19 -5.53 6.18
CA LEU A 42 -36.42 -5.65 7.42
C LEU A 42 -36.76 -6.90 8.23
N ILE A 43 -37.89 -7.57 7.96
CA ILE A 43 -38.37 -8.71 8.75
C ILE A 43 -37.29 -9.81 8.81
N ARG A 44 -36.81 -10.27 7.65
CA ARG A 44 -35.78 -11.32 7.58
C ARG A 44 -34.43 -10.89 8.18
N PRO A 45 -33.84 -9.72 7.83
CA PRO A 45 -32.62 -9.23 8.48
C PRO A 45 -32.72 -9.13 10.00
N LYS A 46 -33.86 -8.65 10.52
CA LYS A 46 -34.14 -8.58 11.95
C LYS A 46 -34.15 -9.95 12.59
N GLU A 47 -34.91 -10.90 12.04
CA GLU A 47 -35.03 -12.25 12.58
C GLU A 47 -33.68 -12.97 12.60
N ASN A 48 -32.90 -12.86 11.51
CA ASN A 48 -31.56 -13.42 11.43
C ASN A 48 -30.62 -12.82 12.48
N PHE A 49 -30.69 -11.50 12.69
CA PHE A 49 -29.88 -10.83 13.70
C PHE A 49 -30.26 -11.29 15.12
N LEU A 50 -31.55 -11.33 15.45
CA LEU A 50 -32.01 -11.76 16.77
C LEU A 50 -31.66 -13.24 17.04
N HIS A 51 -31.81 -14.10 16.04
CA HIS A 51 -31.42 -15.50 16.13
C HIS A 51 -29.91 -15.65 16.39
N THR A 52 -29.07 -15.01 15.57
CA THR A 52 -27.61 -15.11 15.72
C THR A 52 -27.11 -14.47 17.02
N LEU A 53 -27.73 -13.38 17.46
CA LEU A 53 -27.46 -12.76 18.75
C LEU A 53 -27.80 -13.73 19.90
N GLN A 54 -28.97 -14.38 19.86
CA GLN A 54 -29.40 -15.35 20.88
C GLN A 54 -28.45 -16.56 20.94
N VAL A 55 -28.03 -17.09 19.79
CA VAL A 55 -27.04 -18.18 19.74
C VAL A 55 -25.73 -17.73 20.40
N LEU A 56 -25.20 -16.56 20.05
CA LEU A 56 -23.95 -16.04 20.62
C LEU A 56 -24.06 -15.69 22.11
N GLN A 57 -25.23 -15.28 22.61
CA GLN A 57 -25.48 -15.07 24.03
C GLN A 57 -25.34 -16.38 24.84
N GLY A 58 -25.55 -17.54 24.22
CA GLY A 58 -25.27 -18.85 24.82
C GLY A 58 -23.78 -19.10 25.09
N PHE A 59 -22.89 -18.42 24.37
CA PHE A 59 -21.43 -18.55 24.49
C PHE A 59 -20.77 -17.39 25.26
N ALA A 60 -21.51 -16.32 25.56
CA ALA A 60 -20.95 -15.10 26.15
C ALA A 60 -21.61 -14.75 27.50
N GLU A 61 -20.80 -14.66 28.56
CA GLU A 61 -21.32 -14.37 29.91
C GLU A 61 -21.84 -12.93 30.05
N ASN A 62 -21.12 -11.95 29.47
CA ASN A 62 -21.35 -10.52 29.67
C ASN A 62 -21.98 -9.81 28.45
N GLY A 63 -22.74 -10.55 27.63
CA GLY A 63 -23.29 -10.05 26.37
C GLY A 63 -22.35 -10.27 25.19
N VAL A 64 -22.85 -10.01 23.98
CA VAL A 64 -22.11 -10.29 22.74
C VAL A 64 -21.32 -9.05 22.34
N GLU A 65 -19.99 -9.13 22.40
CA GLU A 65 -19.10 -8.02 22.02
C GLU A 65 -18.72 -8.08 20.55
N LEU A 66 -18.87 -6.96 19.85
CA LEU A 66 -18.25 -6.65 18.57
C LEU A 66 -17.21 -5.55 18.78
N LYS A 67 -15.94 -5.82 18.51
CA LYS A 67 -14.84 -4.88 18.76
C LYS A 67 -13.95 -4.71 17.55
N LEU A 68 -13.50 -3.49 17.32
CA LEU A 68 -12.58 -3.13 16.24
C LEU A 68 -11.27 -2.57 16.83
N ASN A 69 -10.19 -3.33 16.73
CA ASN A 69 -8.85 -2.92 17.14
C ASN A 69 -7.94 -2.81 15.91
N GLU A 70 -7.41 -1.63 15.60
CA GLU A 70 -6.40 -1.45 14.51
C GLU A 70 -6.80 -2.15 13.19
N SER A 71 -8.08 -2.00 12.80
CA SER A 71 -8.71 -2.62 11.62
C SER A 71 -8.99 -4.13 11.71
N LEU A 72 -8.74 -4.75 12.86
CA LEU A 72 -9.11 -6.13 13.15
C LEU A 72 -10.47 -6.21 13.86
N LEU A 73 -11.43 -6.88 13.22
CA LEU A 73 -12.74 -7.14 13.79
C LEU A 73 -12.73 -8.43 14.62
N THR A 74 -13.19 -8.35 15.87
CA THR A 74 -13.36 -9.49 16.77
C THR A 74 -14.80 -9.58 17.25
N VAL A 75 -15.31 -10.80 17.36
CA VAL A 75 -16.63 -11.10 17.94
C VAL A 75 -16.41 -12.03 19.13
N CYS A 76 -16.96 -11.66 20.29
CA CYS A 76 -16.76 -12.35 21.57
C CYS A 76 -15.27 -12.56 21.89
N GLY A 77 -14.46 -11.51 21.74
CA GLY A 77 -13.01 -11.54 22.04
C GLY A 77 -12.13 -12.35 21.07
N GLN A 78 -12.71 -13.05 20.10
CA GLN A 78 -11.96 -13.85 19.13
C GLN A 78 -11.99 -13.22 17.74
N LYS A 79 -10.88 -13.35 17.00
CA LYS A 79 -10.78 -12.94 15.60
C LYS A 79 -11.73 -13.78 14.73
N LEU A 80 -12.30 -13.16 13.70
CA LEU A 80 -13.02 -13.88 12.65
C LEU A 80 -12.02 -14.53 11.68
N ASN A 81 -12.21 -15.82 11.43
CA ASN A 81 -11.47 -16.52 10.39
C ASN A 81 -11.94 -16.06 9.01
N ASN A 82 -11.00 -15.94 8.07
CA ASN A 82 -11.33 -15.57 6.69
C ASN A 82 -12.23 -16.64 6.07
N HIS A 83 -13.42 -16.25 5.62
CA HIS A 83 -14.37 -17.13 4.96
C HIS A 83 -15.12 -16.36 3.86
N PHE A 84 -15.44 -17.04 2.75
CA PHE A 84 -16.06 -16.39 1.59
C PHE A 84 -17.42 -15.76 1.94
N SER A 85 -18.17 -16.36 2.86
CA SER A 85 -19.51 -15.90 3.25
C SER A 85 -19.52 -14.54 3.96
N ILE A 86 -18.38 -14.05 4.45
CA ILE A 86 -18.29 -12.78 5.19
C ILE A 86 -17.44 -11.73 4.47
N VAL A 87 -17.03 -11.95 3.22
CA VAL A 87 -16.10 -11.04 2.51
C VAL A 87 -16.62 -9.61 2.47
N GLU A 88 -17.91 -9.42 2.18
CA GLU A 88 -18.50 -8.09 2.10
C GLU A 88 -18.73 -7.49 3.49
N ALA A 89 -19.31 -8.28 4.40
CA ALA A 89 -19.59 -7.83 5.75
C ALA A 89 -18.30 -7.49 6.55
N SER A 90 -17.22 -8.26 6.36
CA SER A 90 -15.90 -8.00 6.97
C SER A 90 -15.19 -6.76 6.42
N LYS A 91 -15.60 -6.24 5.25
CA LYS A 91 -15.13 -4.95 4.73
C LYS A 91 -16.01 -3.80 5.23
N GLN A 92 -17.33 -3.97 5.16
CA GLN A 92 -18.27 -2.87 5.38
C GLN A 92 -18.54 -2.59 6.86
N VAL A 93 -18.67 -3.63 7.70
CA VAL A 93 -18.95 -3.44 9.14
C VAL A 93 -17.84 -2.66 9.85
N PRO A 94 -16.53 -2.98 9.67
CA PRO A 94 -15.45 -2.15 10.22
C PRO A 94 -15.51 -0.70 9.76
N ARG A 95 -15.77 -0.46 8.47
CA ARG A 95 -15.92 0.89 7.92
C ARG A 95 -17.06 1.67 8.59
N HIS A 96 -18.20 1.03 8.82
CA HIS A 96 -19.34 1.63 9.51
C HIS A 96 -19.06 1.94 10.98
N LEU A 97 -18.29 1.08 11.68
CA LEU A 97 -17.80 1.35 13.03
C LEU A 97 -16.86 2.58 13.04
N GLU A 98 -15.94 2.67 12.08
CA GLU A 98 -15.01 3.80 11.95
C GLU A 98 -15.71 5.13 11.61
N LEU A 99 -16.74 5.11 10.76
CA LEU A 99 -17.56 6.30 10.47
C LEU A 99 -18.32 6.79 11.70
N ALA A 100 -18.80 5.87 12.54
CA ALA A 100 -19.51 6.18 13.77
C ALA A 100 -18.58 6.41 14.98
N LEU A 101 -17.26 6.33 14.80
CA LEU A 101 -16.25 6.38 15.87
C LEU A 101 -16.52 5.37 17.01
N MET A 102 -17.01 4.18 16.69
CA MET A 102 -17.29 3.12 17.67
C MET A 102 -16.12 2.13 17.70
N GLU A 103 -15.53 1.93 18.88
CA GLU A 103 -14.41 0.98 19.13
C GLU A 103 -14.95 -0.39 19.57
N SER A 104 -16.00 -0.41 20.40
CA SER A 104 -16.69 -1.63 20.78
C SER A 104 -18.20 -1.42 20.95
N LEU A 105 -18.96 -2.45 20.61
CA LEU A 105 -20.39 -2.59 20.85
C LEU A 105 -20.60 -3.86 21.69
N ILE A 106 -21.30 -3.74 22.81
CA ILE A 106 -21.68 -4.89 23.64
C ILE A 106 -23.21 -4.95 23.65
N PHE A 107 -23.75 -5.98 23.01
CA PHE A 107 -25.19 -6.25 23.00
C PHE A 107 -25.58 -6.99 24.28
N GLU A 108 -26.47 -6.39 25.07
CA GLU A 108 -26.91 -6.91 26.36
C GLU A 108 -27.81 -8.15 26.20
N LYS A 109 -27.90 -9.01 27.23
CA LYS A 109 -28.66 -10.27 27.15
C LYS A 109 -30.17 -10.06 27.05
N ASP A 110 -30.66 -9.03 27.70
CA ASP A 110 -32.05 -8.61 27.82
C ASP A 110 -32.45 -7.53 26.80
N ALA A 111 -31.60 -7.28 25.79
CA ALA A 111 -31.85 -6.29 24.78
C ALA A 111 -33.07 -6.66 23.91
N ASN A 112 -34.06 -5.77 23.86
CA ASN A 112 -35.24 -5.94 23.01
C ASN A 112 -35.05 -5.28 21.63
N TRP A 113 -35.84 -5.70 20.65
CA TRP A 113 -35.74 -5.17 19.28
C TRP A 113 -36.11 -3.68 19.18
N GLN A 114 -36.99 -3.16 20.03
CA GLN A 114 -37.41 -1.77 19.94
C GLN A 114 -36.21 -0.84 20.22
N ASP A 115 -35.42 -1.17 21.23
CA ASP A 115 -34.21 -0.44 21.58
C ASP A 115 -33.08 -0.67 20.57
N LEU A 116 -32.83 -1.92 20.18
CA LEU A 116 -31.80 -2.27 19.19
C LEU A 116 -32.11 -1.71 17.80
N GLY A 117 -33.37 -1.73 17.38
CA GLY A 117 -33.85 -1.19 16.12
C GLY A 117 -33.58 0.31 16.01
N ASN A 118 -33.89 1.07 17.06
CA ASN A 118 -33.59 2.51 17.12
C ASN A 118 -32.08 2.78 17.00
N PHE A 119 -31.24 1.96 17.64
CA PHE A 119 -29.79 2.04 17.49
C PHE A 119 -29.36 1.77 16.03
N PHE A 120 -29.80 0.66 15.43
CA PHE A 120 -29.42 0.30 14.07
C PHE A 120 -29.91 1.31 13.03
N GLN A 121 -31.12 1.87 13.19
CA GLN A 121 -31.64 2.89 12.29
C GLN A 121 -30.77 4.15 12.33
N LYS A 122 -30.42 4.64 13.53
CA LYS A 122 -29.52 5.80 13.67
C LYS A 122 -28.13 5.51 13.13
N TRP A 123 -27.60 4.30 13.37
CA TRP A 123 -26.29 3.91 12.86
C TRP A 123 -26.28 3.82 11.32
N ALA A 124 -27.29 3.21 10.71
CA ALA A 124 -27.42 3.10 9.26
C ALA A 124 -27.59 4.46 8.58
N LEU A 125 -28.44 5.33 9.15
CA LEU A 125 -28.62 6.69 8.66
C LEU A 125 -27.33 7.50 8.72
N HIS A 126 -26.60 7.40 9.83
CA HIS A 126 -25.29 8.05 10.00
C HIS A 126 -24.30 7.62 8.90
N CYS A 127 -24.25 6.33 8.61
CA CYS A 127 -23.38 5.79 7.56
C CYS A 127 -23.79 6.21 6.15
N SER A 128 -25.07 6.52 5.93
CA SER A 128 -25.62 6.91 4.63
C SER A 128 -25.48 8.41 4.36
N VAL A 129 -25.60 9.25 5.40
CA VAL A 129 -25.62 10.73 5.28
C VAL A 129 -24.23 11.35 5.47
N HIS A 130 -23.40 10.80 6.36
CA HIS A 130 -22.12 11.41 6.70
C HIS A 130 -20.95 10.76 5.97
N GLN A 131 -20.24 11.56 5.18
CA GLN A 131 -18.95 11.17 4.59
C GLN A 131 -17.76 11.38 5.54
N LYS A 132 -17.97 12.01 6.70
CA LYS A 132 -16.94 12.28 7.72
C LYS A 132 -17.24 11.51 9.01
N SER A 133 -16.19 10.96 9.62
CA SER A 133 -16.33 10.23 10.89
C SER A 133 -16.79 11.14 12.02
N LYS A 134 -17.86 10.76 12.71
CA LYS A 134 -18.41 11.45 13.88
C LYS A 134 -19.14 10.44 14.77
N ALA A 135 -19.12 10.65 16.08
CA ALA A 135 -19.88 9.82 17.02
C ALA A 135 -21.38 9.97 16.77
N ILE A 136 -22.09 8.85 16.76
CA ILE A 136 -23.57 8.86 16.75
C ILE A 136 -24.09 9.39 18.09
N THR A 137 -25.16 10.16 18.04
CA THR A 137 -25.75 10.80 19.23
C THR A 137 -27.12 10.23 19.56
N GLY A 138 -27.36 9.97 20.84
CA GLY A 138 -28.65 9.51 21.35
C GLY A 138 -28.49 8.62 22.58
N GLU A 139 -29.61 8.41 23.28
CA GLU A 139 -29.70 7.35 24.27
C GLU A 139 -29.95 6.02 23.56
N PHE A 140 -29.08 5.04 23.83
CA PHE A 140 -29.19 3.70 23.28
C PHE A 140 -29.31 2.72 24.46
N ARG A 141 -30.34 1.88 24.42
CA ARG A 141 -30.61 0.83 25.42
C ARG A 141 -30.35 -0.54 24.78
N GLY A 142 -30.00 -1.54 25.59
CA GLY A 142 -29.69 -2.89 25.10
C GLY A 142 -28.36 -3.00 24.34
N VAL A 143 -27.63 -1.90 24.17
CA VAL A 143 -26.29 -1.87 23.58
C VAL A 143 -25.41 -0.85 24.30
N LYS A 144 -24.26 -1.30 24.80
CA LYS A 144 -23.21 -0.43 25.33
C LYS A 144 -22.23 -0.10 24.22
N ILE A 145 -21.96 1.19 24.05
CA ILE A 145 -21.08 1.69 23.00
C ILE A 145 -19.84 2.29 23.64
N ALA A 146 -18.68 1.73 23.34
CA ALA A 146 -17.40 2.37 23.60
C ALA A 146 -17.00 3.18 22.37
N PHE A 147 -17.08 4.51 22.46
CA PHE A 147 -16.59 5.39 21.41
C PHE A 147 -15.06 5.50 21.46
N VAL A 148 -14.44 5.70 20.30
CA VAL A 148 -13.02 6.00 20.18
C VAL A 148 -12.73 7.24 21.02
N ASN A 149 -11.81 7.11 21.98
CA ASN A 149 -11.38 8.22 22.84
C ASN A 149 -11.06 9.47 21.98
N PRO A 150 -11.58 10.66 22.30
CA PRO A 150 -11.28 11.91 21.59
C PRO A 150 -9.79 12.16 21.37
N GLU A 151 -8.92 11.70 22.28
CA GLU A 151 -7.47 11.75 22.07
C GLU A 151 -7.01 10.78 20.97
N LYS A 152 -7.54 9.55 20.91
CA LYS A 152 -7.32 8.62 19.78
C LYS A 152 -7.96 9.10 18.48
N ALA A 153 -9.09 9.80 18.53
CA ALA A 153 -9.77 10.38 17.35
C ALA A 153 -9.04 11.62 16.83
N ASN A 154 -8.52 12.46 17.74
CA ASN A 154 -7.58 13.53 17.41
C ASN A 154 -6.24 12.96 16.96
N ILE A 155 -5.77 11.81 17.46
CA ILE A 155 -4.64 11.08 16.88
C ILE A 155 -5.00 10.55 15.49
N ARG A 156 -6.25 10.15 15.19
CA ARG A 156 -6.72 9.74 13.85
C ARG A 156 -6.83 10.90 12.85
N LEU A 157 -7.29 12.07 13.29
CA LEU A 157 -7.35 13.29 12.48
C LEU A 157 -5.98 13.95 12.35
N LYS A 158 -5.19 14.01 13.43
CA LYS A 158 -3.77 14.38 13.40
C LYS A 158 -2.99 13.39 12.56
N SER A 159 -3.22 12.08 12.64
CA SER A 159 -2.55 11.11 11.76
C SER A 159 -2.97 11.31 10.32
N LYS A 160 -4.24 11.52 9.96
CA LYS A 160 -4.57 11.89 8.57
C LYS A 160 -3.90 13.20 8.10
N GLN A 161 -3.82 14.22 8.94
CA GLN A 161 -3.09 15.46 8.63
C GLN A 161 -1.57 15.25 8.55
N LEU A 162 -1.00 14.39 9.40
CA LEU A 162 0.41 13.97 9.38
C LEU A 162 0.70 13.13 8.13
N LEU A 163 -0.17 12.20 7.75
CA LEU A 163 -0.08 11.39 6.54
C LEU A 163 -0.18 12.24 5.26
N MET A 164 -0.77 13.44 5.34
CA MET A 164 -0.76 14.45 4.27
C MET A 164 0.48 15.37 4.31
N SER A 165 1.25 15.36 5.39
CA SER A 165 2.39 16.26 5.58
C SER A 165 3.61 15.77 4.79
N PRO A 166 4.20 16.60 3.91
CA PRO A 166 5.42 16.24 3.22
C PRO A 166 6.59 15.96 4.15
N SER A 167 6.74 16.74 5.22
CA SER A 167 7.82 16.55 6.21
C SER A 167 7.67 15.22 6.96
N TYR A 168 6.44 14.78 7.23
CA TYR A 168 6.18 13.50 7.88
C TYR A 168 6.61 12.33 6.99
N ALA A 169 6.21 12.35 5.72
CA ALA A 169 6.59 11.34 4.76
C ALA A 169 8.12 11.32 4.51
N LEU A 170 8.74 12.50 4.44
CA LEU A 170 10.19 12.63 4.29
C LEU A 170 10.96 12.09 5.50
N ASN A 171 10.47 12.32 6.72
CA ASN A 171 11.07 11.75 7.92
C ASN A 171 11.05 10.21 7.90
N HIS A 172 9.90 9.62 7.59
CA HIS A 172 9.77 8.16 7.47
C HIS A 172 10.65 7.60 6.34
N TYR A 173 10.88 8.36 5.26
CA TYR A 173 11.80 7.95 4.20
C TYR A 173 13.23 7.86 4.72
N TYR A 174 13.71 8.85 5.46
CA TYR A 174 15.07 8.83 6.00
C TYR A 174 15.25 7.76 7.08
N VAL A 175 14.25 7.51 7.93
CA VAL A 175 14.26 6.38 8.86
C VAL A 175 14.40 5.07 8.10
N LEU A 176 13.57 4.85 7.08
CA LEU A 176 13.65 3.66 6.24
C LEU A 176 15.00 3.55 5.51
N LYS A 177 15.55 4.65 5.01
CA LYS A 177 16.88 4.72 4.38
C LYS A 177 17.96 4.19 5.33
N ASN A 178 18.03 4.73 6.53
CA ASN A 178 19.04 4.37 7.52
C ASN A 178 18.88 2.91 7.97
N LEU A 179 17.64 2.46 8.19
CA LEU A 179 17.35 1.05 8.48
C LEU A 179 17.85 0.15 7.35
N MET A 180 17.57 0.50 6.09
CA MET A 180 17.97 -0.32 4.94
C MET A 180 19.49 -0.37 4.73
N ILE A 181 20.22 0.74 4.96
CA ILE A 181 21.68 0.75 4.92
C ILE A 181 22.25 -0.20 5.97
N GLY A 182 21.78 -0.10 7.22
CA GLY A 182 22.16 -1.04 8.29
C GLY A 182 21.78 -2.48 7.96
N TYR A 183 20.59 -2.68 7.39
CA TYR A 183 20.09 -3.98 6.98
C TYR A 183 21.00 -4.66 5.94
N PHE A 184 21.40 -3.90 4.91
CA PHE A 184 22.28 -4.36 3.86
C PHE A 184 23.70 -4.62 4.35
N LYS A 185 24.21 -3.83 5.30
CA LYS A 185 25.49 -4.08 5.96
C LYS A 185 25.50 -5.37 6.80
N SER A 186 24.43 -5.64 7.55
CA SER A 186 24.29 -6.89 8.30
C SER A 186 24.15 -8.09 7.37
N ILE A 187 23.36 -7.97 6.29
CA ILE A 187 23.29 -9.00 5.26
C ILE A 187 24.67 -9.22 4.64
N SER A 188 25.37 -8.16 4.23
CA SER A 188 26.68 -8.27 3.57
C SER A 188 27.67 -9.08 4.43
N SER A 189 27.60 -8.87 5.75
CA SER A 189 28.40 -9.51 6.79
C SER A 189 27.85 -10.86 7.32
N ASN A 190 26.80 -11.41 6.69
CA ASN A 190 26.14 -12.67 7.05
C ASN A 190 25.59 -12.72 8.51
N GLN A 191 25.17 -11.57 9.05
CA GLN A 191 24.57 -11.49 10.37
C GLN A 191 23.07 -11.79 10.33
N LEU A 192 22.54 -12.40 11.41
CA LEU A 192 21.10 -12.54 11.61
C LEU A 192 20.47 -11.17 11.84
N ILE A 193 19.31 -10.92 11.22
CA ILE A 193 18.66 -9.61 11.32
C ILE A 193 17.13 -9.71 11.35
N SER A 194 16.50 -8.89 12.18
CA SER A 194 15.05 -8.79 12.28
C SER A 194 14.49 -7.85 11.23
N GLN A 195 13.39 -8.24 10.58
CA GLN A 195 12.63 -7.37 9.66
C GLN A 195 11.59 -6.48 10.35
N ARG A 196 11.47 -6.54 11.68
CA ARG A 196 10.34 -5.91 12.40
C ARG A 196 10.24 -4.41 12.13
N GLU A 197 11.36 -3.69 12.21
CA GLU A 197 11.40 -2.24 12.04
C GLU A 197 11.17 -1.85 10.57
N VAL A 198 11.82 -2.55 9.64
CA VAL A 198 11.61 -2.36 8.19
C VAL A 198 10.13 -2.57 7.81
N ARG A 199 9.49 -3.62 8.33
CA ARG A 199 8.06 -3.87 8.08
C ARG A 199 7.16 -2.79 8.68
N ARG A 200 7.53 -2.22 9.83
CA ARG A 200 6.80 -1.14 10.46
C ARG A 200 6.86 0.13 9.61
N GLU A 201 8.04 0.49 9.10
CA GLU A 201 8.18 1.65 8.22
C GLU A 201 7.47 1.45 6.88
N ILE A 202 7.48 0.24 6.31
CA ILE A 202 6.70 -0.06 5.11
C ILE A 202 5.19 0.03 5.36
N LEU A 203 4.72 -0.38 6.55
CA LEU A 203 3.33 -0.17 6.93
C LEU A 203 2.99 1.32 6.97
N GLU A 204 3.84 2.15 7.58
CA GLU A 204 3.62 3.59 7.63
C GLU A 204 3.61 4.22 6.22
N MET A 205 4.54 3.83 5.36
CA MET A 205 4.54 4.23 3.94
C MET A 205 3.25 3.83 3.23
N THR A 206 2.70 2.66 3.55
CA THR A 206 1.42 2.18 3.00
C THR A 206 0.25 3.04 3.50
N GLU A 207 0.26 3.49 4.75
CA GLU A 207 -0.73 4.41 5.29
C GLU A 207 -0.65 5.80 4.63
N ILE A 208 0.57 6.32 4.42
CA ILE A 208 0.79 7.58 3.68
C ILE A 208 0.24 7.44 2.26
N ALA A 209 0.55 6.33 1.57
CA ALA A 209 0.07 6.05 0.22
C ALA A 209 -1.46 6.03 0.10
N ARG A 210 -2.16 5.65 1.18
CA ARG A 210 -3.63 5.63 1.22
C ARG A 210 -4.22 7.04 1.13
N VAL A 211 -3.53 8.02 1.69
CA VAL A 211 -4.01 9.41 1.78
C VAL A 211 -3.44 10.28 0.66
N ASN A 212 -2.13 10.17 0.40
CA ASN A 212 -1.45 10.92 -0.64
C ASN A 212 -0.41 10.03 -1.38
N PRO A 213 -0.84 9.23 -2.36
CA PRO A 213 0.07 8.28 -3.02
C PRO A 213 1.16 8.96 -3.86
N TYR A 214 0.92 10.16 -4.38
CA TYR A 214 1.92 10.91 -5.16
C TYR A 214 3.08 11.43 -4.30
N GLN A 215 2.88 11.51 -2.98
CA GLN A 215 3.97 11.75 -2.02
C GLN A 215 5.04 10.64 -2.12
N LEU A 216 4.62 9.37 -2.17
CA LEU A 216 5.54 8.23 -2.31
C LEU A 216 6.21 8.22 -3.67
N VAL A 217 5.50 8.63 -4.73
CA VAL A 217 6.11 8.80 -6.05
C VAL A 217 7.19 9.87 -6.00
N GLY A 218 6.95 11.02 -5.35
CA GLY A 218 7.96 12.05 -5.09
C GLY A 218 9.15 11.52 -4.28
N LEU A 219 8.91 10.74 -3.23
CA LEU A 219 9.96 10.14 -2.41
C LEU A 219 10.80 9.15 -3.23
N SER A 220 10.16 8.43 -4.16
CA SER A 220 10.85 7.52 -5.08
C SER A 220 11.71 8.23 -6.12
N LEU A 221 11.77 9.57 -6.13
CA LEU A 221 12.71 10.36 -6.94
C LEU A 221 13.99 10.71 -6.17
N LEU A 222 14.00 10.53 -4.85
CA LEU A 222 15.20 10.74 -4.03
C LEU A 222 16.23 9.66 -4.36
N ARG A 223 17.48 10.07 -4.58
CA ARG A 223 18.60 9.20 -4.98
C ARG A 223 19.77 9.43 -4.04
N GLY A 224 20.64 8.43 -3.92
CA GLY A 224 21.91 8.59 -3.22
C GLY A 224 22.79 9.60 -3.94
N THR A 225 23.67 10.26 -3.18
CA THR A 225 24.63 11.24 -3.72
C THR A 225 25.87 10.57 -4.29
N GLY A 226 26.01 9.26 -4.12
CA GLY A 226 27.13 8.44 -4.61
C GLY A 226 28.46 8.71 -3.89
N GLN A 227 28.50 9.54 -2.84
CA GLN A 227 29.75 10.10 -2.30
C GLN A 227 30.06 9.78 -0.83
N GLU A 228 29.15 9.24 0.00
CA GLU A 228 29.37 9.30 1.46
C GLU A 228 29.14 8.00 2.24
N GLU A 229 28.28 7.07 1.79
CA GLU A 229 27.92 5.90 2.61
C GLU A 229 27.81 4.58 1.82
N GLU A 230 28.41 3.51 2.34
CA GLU A 230 28.34 2.17 1.76
C GLU A 230 26.89 1.70 1.65
N PHE A 231 26.49 1.18 0.49
CA PHE A 231 25.13 0.70 0.16
C PHE A 231 24.03 1.76 0.01
N GLU A 232 24.31 3.06 0.13
CA GLU A 232 23.28 4.11 0.03
C GLU A 232 22.50 4.05 -1.29
N ASP A 233 23.20 3.94 -2.42
CA ASP A 233 22.55 3.88 -3.74
C ASP A 233 21.64 2.66 -3.88
N VAL A 234 22.11 1.50 -3.40
CA VAL A 234 21.34 0.25 -3.42
C VAL A 234 20.11 0.37 -2.52
N ALA A 235 20.25 1.02 -1.35
CA ALA A 235 19.14 1.29 -0.44
C ALA A 235 18.11 2.25 -1.06
N CYS A 236 18.55 3.34 -1.71
CA CYS A 236 17.65 4.27 -2.39
C CYS A 236 16.91 3.61 -3.56
N GLU A 237 17.57 2.74 -4.33
CA GLU A 237 16.94 1.93 -5.39
C GLU A 237 15.90 0.95 -4.80
N ALA A 238 16.26 0.27 -3.72
CA ALA A 238 15.38 -0.66 -3.03
C ALA A 238 14.12 0.04 -2.49
N ILE A 239 14.29 1.20 -1.85
CA ILE A 239 13.18 2.02 -1.33
C ILE A 239 12.32 2.53 -2.48
N SER A 240 12.91 3.09 -3.53
CA SER A 240 12.16 3.55 -4.70
C SER A 240 11.32 2.43 -5.32
N THR A 241 11.90 1.23 -5.40
CA THR A 241 11.21 0.02 -5.88
C THR A 241 10.05 -0.35 -4.96
N ALA A 242 10.24 -0.31 -3.65
CA ALA A 242 9.20 -0.60 -2.67
C ALA A 242 8.05 0.43 -2.74
N LEU A 243 8.35 1.73 -2.74
CA LEU A 243 7.35 2.79 -2.72
C LEU A 243 6.47 2.79 -3.97
N LEU A 244 7.08 2.69 -5.15
CA LEU A 244 6.33 2.59 -6.41
C LEU A 244 5.48 1.31 -6.47
N SER A 245 5.99 0.20 -5.93
CA SER A 245 5.23 -1.06 -5.87
C SER A 245 4.02 -0.97 -4.94
N ILE A 246 4.15 -0.33 -3.78
CA ILE A 246 3.03 -0.08 -2.84
C ILE A 246 1.95 0.74 -3.52
N VAL A 247 2.35 1.84 -4.16
CA VAL A 247 1.44 2.76 -4.83
C VAL A 247 0.66 2.07 -5.96
N LEU A 248 1.33 1.30 -6.81
CA LEU A 248 0.67 0.60 -7.91
C LEU A 248 -0.16 -0.60 -7.45
N ALA A 249 0.27 -1.29 -6.38
CA ALA A 249 -0.51 -2.36 -5.78
C ALA A 249 -1.84 -1.83 -5.21
N LYS A 250 -1.84 -0.62 -4.62
CA LYS A 250 -3.06 0.05 -4.18
C LYS A 250 -4.04 0.28 -5.34
N GLU A 251 -3.55 0.66 -6.52
CA GLU A 251 -4.39 0.87 -7.71
C GLU A 251 -4.94 -0.41 -8.32
N LEU A 252 -4.34 -1.55 -7.96
CA LEU A 252 -4.86 -2.89 -8.25
C LEU A 252 -5.76 -3.43 -7.12
N ASP A 253 -6.19 -2.57 -6.20
CA ASP A 253 -7.03 -2.91 -5.04
C ASP A 253 -6.44 -3.97 -4.10
N PHE A 254 -5.11 -4.05 -4.02
CA PHE A 254 -4.46 -4.95 -3.08
C PHE A 254 -4.78 -4.52 -1.63
N SER A 255 -4.98 -5.48 -0.75
CA SER A 255 -5.13 -5.20 0.69
C SER A 255 -3.88 -4.56 1.28
N THR A 256 -4.01 -3.85 2.40
CA THR A 256 -2.86 -3.28 3.13
C THR A 256 -1.78 -4.32 3.41
N ARG A 257 -2.18 -5.55 3.75
CA ARG A 257 -1.25 -6.65 3.98
C ARG A 257 -0.47 -7.02 2.72
N GLU A 258 -1.13 -7.05 1.57
CA GLU A 258 -0.50 -7.33 0.28
C GLU A 258 0.43 -6.20 -0.16
N GLN A 259 0.02 -4.93 0.06
CA GLN A 259 0.85 -3.74 -0.18
C GLN A 259 2.12 -3.75 0.69
N VAL A 260 2.00 -4.05 1.99
CA VAL A 260 3.16 -4.19 2.87
C VAL A 260 4.07 -5.33 2.40
N ASN A 261 3.48 -6.46 1.99
CA ASN A 261 4.26 -7.60 1.53
C ASN A 261 5.03 -7.29 0.23
N ILE A 262 4.40 -6.66 -0.78
CA ILE A 262 5.10 -6.28 -2.01
C ILE A 262 6.15 -5.19 -1.74
N GLY A 263 5.89 -4.25 -0.83
CA GLY A 263 6.87 -3.26 -0.40
C GLY A 263 8.12 -3.90 0.20
N VAL A 264 7.95 -4.86 1.11
CA VAL A 264 9.08 -5.61 1.70
C VAL A 264 9.83 -6.43 0.64
N VAL A 265 9.13 -7.08 -0.28
CA VAL A 265 9.80 -7.80 -1.40
C VAL A 265 10.58 -6.83 -2.28
N GLY A 266 10.05 -5.63 -2.54
CA GLY A 266 10.73 -4.58 -3.29
C GLY A 266 11.99 -4.07 -2.62
N LEU A 267 12.00 -3.93 -1.30
CA LEU A 267 13.21 -3.59 -0.54
C LEU A 267 14.31 -4.65 -0.68
N MET A 268 13.93 -5.91 -0.85
CA MET A 268 14.86 -7.04 -0.94
C MET A 268 15.27 -7.38 -2.37
N TYR A 269 14.64 -6.75 -3.37
CA TYR A 269 14.81 -7.10 -4.78
C TYR A 269 16.26 -6.96 -5.26
N ASN A 270 17.01 -5.98 -4.74
CA ASN A 270 18.38 -5.70 -5.15
C ASN A 270 19.44 -6.31 -4.23
N VAL A 271 19.08 -7.23 -3.33
CA VAL A 271 20.00 -7.80 -2.34
C VAL A 271 21.22 -8.51 -2.96
N GLY A 272 21.09 -9.03 -4.19
CA GLY A 272 22.21 -9.66 -4.89
C GLY A 272 23.31 -8.69 -5.31
N LEU A 273 23.01 -7.40 -5.42
CA LEU A 273 23.99 -6.35 -5.70
C LEU A 273 24.94 -6.08 -4.53
N LEU A 274 24.63 -6.61 -3.34
CA LEU A 274 25.49 -6.53 -2.15
C LEU A 274 26.69 -7.49 -2.22
N ASN A 275 26.85 -8.26 -3.30
CA ASN A 275 27.99 -9.13 -3.49
C ASN A 275 29.26 -8.29 -3.74
N GLN A 276 30.26 -8.42 -2.87
CA GLN A 276 31.53 -7.71 -2.97
C GLN A 276 32.27 -7.98 -4.28
N GLU A 277 32.12 -9.17 -4.86
CA GLU A 277 32.71 -9.53 -6.16
C GLU A 277 32.15 -8.68 -7.31
N LEU A 278 30.96 -8.10 -7.14
CA LEU A 278 30.37 -7.17 -8.11
C LEU A 278 30.80 -5.72 -7.89
N SER A 279 31.40 -5.36 -6.76
CA SER A 279 31.67 -3.94 -6.43
C SER A 279 32.53 -3.25 -7.48
N SER A 280 33.62 -3.89 -7.93
CA SER A 280 34.49 -3.35 -8.99
C SER A 280 33.78 -3.28 -10.35
N LEU A 281 32.89 -4.24 -10.63
CA LEU A 281 32.12 -4.27 -11.87
C LEU A 281 31.04 -3.19 -11.91
N LEU A 282 30.31 -3.00 -10.81
CA LEU A 282 29.21 -2.04 -10.68
C LEU A 282 29.71 -0.59 -10.60
N LYS A 283 30.96 -0.38 -10.21
CA LYS A 283 31.65 0.93 -10.18
C LYS A 283 32.38 1.27 -11.49
N SER A 284 32.36 0.39 -12.48
CA SER A 284 33.05 0.59 -13.76
C SER A 284 32.30 1.53 -14.69
N ASP A 285 33.01 2.49 -15.29
CA ASP A 285 32.48 3.41 -16.31
C ASP A 285 32.28 2.74 -17.68
N LYS A 286 32.67 1.46 -17.81
CA LYS A 286 32.47 0.69 -19.05
C LYS A 286 31.12 0.00 -19.04
N ARG A 287 30.47 -0.03 -20.22
CA ARG A 287 29.30 -0.88 -20.42
C ARG A 287 29.66 -2.33 -20.14
N LEU A 288 28.78 -3.03 -19.44
CA LEU A 288 28.94 -4.44 -19.14
C LEU A 288 28.95 -5.27 -20.43
N SER A 289 29.91 -6.18 -20.54
CA SER A 289 29.89 -7.26 -21.52
C SER A 289 28.74 -8.24 -21.22
N GLN A 290 28.38 -9.09 -22.18
CA GLN A 290 27.33 -10.09 -21.99
C GLN A 290 27.64 -11.04 -20.82
N ALA A 291 28.93 -11.39 -20.63
CA ALA A 291 29.37 -12.26 -19.53
C ALA A 291 29.26 -11.56 -18.17
N GLU A 292 29.61 -10.28 -18.09
CA GLU A 292 29.48 -9.46 -16.88
C GLU A 292 28.01 -9.21 -16.53
N TYR A 293 27.17 -8.93 -17.53
CA TYR A 293 25.73 -8.83 -17.33
C TYR A 293 25.15 -10.12 -16.74
N LYS A 294 25.57 -11.28 -17.27
CA LYS A 294 25.18 -12.58 -16.73
C LYS A 294 25.62 -12.76 -15.27
N LYS A 295 26.85 -12.37 -14.92
CA LYS A 295 27.34 -12.40 -13.52
C LYS A 295 26.46 -11.57 -12.58
N VAL A 296 26.04 -10.38 -12.99
CA VAL A 296 25.11 -9.55 -12.20
C VAL A 296 23.76 -10.25 -12.01
N MET A 297 23.23 -10.88 -13.05
CA MET A 297 21.96 -11.64 -12.97
C MET A 297 22.08 -12.89 -12.08
N ASP A 298 23.20 -13.59 -12.13
CA ASP A 298 23.46 -14.76 -11.28
C ASP A 298 23.60 -14.36 -9.81
N ALA A 299 24.22 -13.21 -9.53
CA ALA A 299 24.33 -12.67 -8.18
C ALA A 299 22.98 -12.28 -7.57
N GLN A 300 22.00 -11.84 -8.38
CA GLN A 300 20.63 -11.60 -7.92
C GLN A 300 19.99 -12.88 -7.37
N SER A 301 20.08 -13.99 -8.13
CA SER A 301 19.66 -15.31 -7.67
C SER A 301 20.43 -15.75 -6.40
N ALA A 302 21.74 -15.52 -6.36
CA ALA A 302 22.57 -15.80 -5.18
C ALA A 302 22.14 -15.02 -3.93
N GLY A 303 21.61 -13.81 -4.13
CA GLY A 303 21.09 -12.94 -3.07
C GLY A 303 19.95 -13.58 -2.27
N VAL A 304 19.09 -14.41 -2.89
CA VAL A 304 18.03 -15.14 -2.19
C VAL A 304 18.61 -16.12 -1.18
N PHE A 305 19.67 -16.85 -1.54
CA PHE A 305 20.36 -17.75 -0.60
C PHE A 305 20.97 -16.98 0.58
N LYS A 306 21.45 -15.77 0.34
CA LYS A 306 21.97 -14.90 1.40
C LYS A 306 20.87 -14.51 2.39
N LEU A 307 19.68 -14.11 1.88
CA LEU A 307 18.52 -13.83 2.71
C LEU A 307 18.04 -15.06 3.52
N ILE A 308 18.11 -16.25 2.94
CA ILE A 308 17.79 -17.50 3.67
C ILE A 308 18.76 -17.69 4.84
N LYS A 309 20.07 -17.58 4.59
CA LYS A 309 21.11 -17.78 5.62
C LYS A 309 21.01 -16.78 6.76
N THR A 310 20.67 -15.53 6.47
CA THR A 310 20.58 -14.46 7.47
C THR A 310 19.22 -14.36 8.14
N GLN A 311 18.26 -15.24 7.79
CA GLN A 311 16.84 -15.08 8.12
C GLN A 311 16.33 -13.67 7.74
N GLY A 312 16.93 -13.10 6.71
CA GLY A 312 16.70 -11.73 6.26
C GLY A 312 15.42 -11.57 5.46
N SER A 313 14.54 -12.58 5.37
CA SER A 313 13.19 -12.40 4.85
C SER A 313 12.23 -13.53 5.21
N SER A 314 10.94 -13.24 5.12
CA SER A 314 9.89 -14.24 5.29
C SER A 314 9.86 -15.22 4.10
N ARG A 315 9.46 -16.48 4.36
CA ARG A 315 9.34 -17.50 3.32
C ARG A 315 8.53 -17.06 2.09
N PRO A 316 7.33 -16.44 2.21
CA PRO A 316 6.59 -15.98 1.03
C PRO A 316 7.35 -14.93 0.21
N ALA A 317 8.14 -14.06 0.85
CA ALA A 317 8.94 -13.07 0.15
C ALA A 317 10.11 -13.71 -0.61
N LEU A 318 10.75 -14.73 -0.01
CA LEU A 318 11.83 -15.49 -0.64
C LEU A 318 11.34 -16.27 -1.86
N GLU A 319 10.18 -16.93 -1.76
CA GLU A 319 9.56 -17.67 -2.87
C GLU A 319 9.25 -16.73 -4.06
N ARG A 320 8.78 -15.51 -3.79
CA ARG A 320 8.52 -14.49 -4.82
C ARG A 320 9.80 -13.98 -5.48
N LEU A 321 10.84 -13.69 -4.71
CA LEU A 321 12.13 -13.25 -5.24
C LEU A 321 12.77 -14.33 -6.11
N LEU A 322 12.73 -15.58 -5.66
CA LEU A 322 13.26 -16.71 -6.43
C LEU A 322 12.53 -16.84 -7.78
N ALA A 323 11.19 -16.83 -7.77
CA ALA A 323 10.40 -16.89 -9.00
C ALA A 323 10.71 -15.73 -9.96
N LEU A 324 10.96 -14.53 -9.42
CA LEU A 324 11.34 -13.35 -10.20
C LEU A 324 12.69 -13.52 -10.90
N PHE A 325 13.70 -13.98 -10.18
CA PHE A 325 15.04 -14.17 -10.74
C PHE A 325 15.12 -15.36 -11.71
N GLU A 326 14.42 -16.46 -11.44
CA GLU A 326 14.30 -17.56 -12.41
C GLU A 326 13.70 -17.07 -13.74
N ALA A 327 12.71 -16.18 -13.68
CA ALA A 327 12.05 -15.64 -14.87
C ALA A 327 12.92 -14.65 -15.68
N THR A 328 14.00 -14.10 -15.12
CA THR A 328 14.94 -13.24 -15.84
C THR A 328 16.06 -14.02 -16.52
N GLN A 329 16.38 -15.23 -16.05
CA GLN A 329 17.46 -16.06 -16.60
C GLN A 329 17.10 -16.86 -17.88
N GLY A 330 15.83 -16.82 -18.30
CA GLY A 330 15.41 -17.20 -19.67
C GLY A 330 15.41 -18.69 -20.03
N ASN A 331 16.04 -19.59 -19.26
CA ASN A 331 16.22 -21.00 -19.67
C ASN A 331 16.00 -22.06 -18.57
N PHE A 332 15.48 -21.70 -17.40
CA PHE A 332 15.11 -22.69 -16.39
C PHE A 332 13.63 -23.04 -16.49
N LYS A 333 13.32 -24.34 -16.44
CA LYS A 333 11.96 -24.86 -16.30
C LYS A 333 11.36 -24.17 -15.07
N LYS A 334 10.46 -23.22 -15.28
CA LYS A 334 9.90 -22.38 -14.20
C LYS A 334 9.38 -23.29 -13.11
N SER A 335 9.99 -23.22 -11.92
CA SER A 335 9.51 -24.00 -10.78
C SER A 335 8.16 -23.45 -10.29
N ILE A 336 7.95 -22.14 -10.46
CA ILE A 336 6.82 -21.37 -9.97
C ILE A 336 6.34 -20.39 -11.05
N SER A 337 5.01 -20.27 -11.21
CA SER A 337 4.41 -19.25 -12.09
C SER A 337 4.51 -17.86 -11.46
N LEU A 338 4.84 -16.85 -12.26
CA LEU A 338 4.86 -15.47 -11.77
C LEU A 338 3.44 -15.00 -11.42
N THR A 339 3.25 -14.63 -10.17
CA THR A 339 2.05 -13.97 -9.68
C THR A 339 1.93 -12.54 -10.22
N LEU A 340 0.75 -11.92 -10.07
CA LEU A 340 0.51 -10.54 -10.52
C LEU A 340 1.45 -9.54 -9.83
N ASP A 341 1.64 -9.68 -8.51
CA ASP A 341 2.53 -8.84 -7.71
C ASP A 341 4.00 -8.99 -8.13
N SER A 342 4.45 -10.19 -8.47
CA SER A 342 5.80 -10.41 -9.02
C SER A 342 5.99 -9.75 -10.39
N ARG A 343 5.01 -9.85 -11.29
CA ARG A 343 5.07 -9.17 -12.60
C ARG A 343 5.09 -7.64 -12.45
N LEU A 344 4.31 -7.11 -11.52
CA LEU A 344 4.31 -5.68 -11.18
C LEU A 344 5.68 -5.24 -10.65
N LEU A 345 6.23 -5.99 -9.69
CA LEU A 345 7.53 -5.67 -9.10
C LEU A 345 8.65 -5.68 -10.15
N ARG A 346 8.63 -6.63 -11.10
CA ARG A 346 9.58 -6.68 -12.22
C ARG A 346 9.52 -5.43 -13.10
N MET A 347 8.32 -4.89 -13.33
CA MET A 347 8.15 -3.67 -14.10
C MET A 347 8.69 -2.45 -13.35
N VAL A 348 8.34 -2.33 -12.07
CA VAL A 348 8.83 -1.27 -11.19
C VAL A 348 10.35 -1.30 -11.09
N SER A 349 10.97 -2.46 -10.88
CA SER A 349 12.41 -2.57 -10.72
C SER A 349 13.17 -2.18 -11.99
N GLN A 350 12.64 -2.51 -13.18
CA GLN A 350 13.21 -2.05 -14.44
C GLN A 350 13.07 -0.54 -14.63
N TYR A 351 11.93 0.05 -14.24
CA TYR A 351 11.77 1.51 -14.25
C TYR A 351 12.79 2.19 -13.35
N VAL A 352 12.89 1.73 -12.09
CA VAL A 352 13.85 2.28 -11.12
C VAL A 352 15.26 2.18 -11.68
N ALA A 353 15.69 1.02 -12.16
CA ALA A 353 17.03 0.82 -12.74
C ALA A 353 17.31 1.71 -13.98
N LEU A 354 16.30 2.07 -14.77
CA LEU A 354 16.44 3.02 -15.88
C LEU A 354 16.64 4.45 -15.37
N THR A 355 15.93 4.82 -14.29
CA THR A 355 16.00 6.14 -13.65
C THR A 355 17.10 6.28 -12.59
N SER A 356 17.89 5.23 -12.37
CA SER A 356 19.05 5.25 -11.49
C SER A 356 20.32 5.60 -12.25
N HIS A 357 21.21 6.32 -11.57
CA HIS A 357 22.55 6.59 -12.08
C HIS A 357 23.37 5.29 -12.12
N ARG A 358 24.19 5.14 -13.16
CA ARG A 358 25.17 4.07 -13.30
C ARG A 358 26.49 4.72 -13.72
N PRO A 359 27.67 4.22 -13.30
CA PRO A 359 28.93 4.87 -13.67
C PRO A 359 29.12 4.95 -15.20
N PHE A 360 28.69 3.91 -15.93
CA PHE A 360 28.78 3.84 -17.39
C PHE A 360 27.63 4.54 -18.14
N ARG A 361 26.61 5.05 -17.44
CA ARG A 361 25.45 5.68 -18.07
C ARG A 361 24.67 6.55 -17.07
N ASP A 362 24.45 7.79 -17.48
CA ASP A 362 23.50 8.66 -16.82
C ASP A 362 22.13 8.03 -16.58
N ALA A 363 21.47 8.47 -15.51
CA ALA A 363 20.08 8.14 -15.26
C ALA A 363 19.22 8.67 -16.42
N TYR A 364 18.30 7.84 -16.93
CA TYR A 364 17.27 8.34 -17.82
C TYR A 364 16.26 9.16 -17.02
N HIS A 365 15.83 10.27 -17.59
CA HIS A 365 14.73 11.03 -17.02
C HIS A 365 13.42 10.23 -17.19
N PRO A 366 12.41 10.45 -16.33
CA PRO A 366 11.21 9.60 -16.25
C PRO A 366 10.51 9.33 -17.59
N ALA A 367 10.36 10.36 -18.43
CA ALA A 367 9.70 10.23 -19.74
C ALA A 367 10.46 9.30 -20.70
N GLU A 368 11.79 9.32 -20.70
CA GLU A 368 12.62 8.44 -21.52
C GLU A 368 12.58 7.00 -20.99
N ALA A 369 12.65 6.82 -19.67
CA ALA A 369 12.49 5.50 -19.04
C ALA A 369 11.14 4.85 -19.40
N MET A 370 10.06 5.63 -19.42
CA MET A 370 8.72 5.16 -19.80
C MET A 370 8.65 4.69 -21.26
N LYS A 371 9.33 5.40 -22.19
CA LYS A 371 9.42 5.00 -23.60
C LYS A 371 10.19 3.68 -23.77
N ILE A 372 11.32 3.55 -23.09
CA ILE A 372 12.13 2.31 -23.12
C ILE A 372 11.32 1.13 -22.58
N LEU A 373 10.57 1.31 -21.49
CA LEU A 373 9.68 0.27 -20.95
C LEU A 373 8.57 -0.11 -21.92
N GLY A 374 7.97 0.86 -22.63
CA GLY A 374 6.94 0.57 -23.64
C GLY A 374 7.46 -0.28 -24.80
N ASN A 375 8.67 0.02 -25.27
CA ASN A 375 9.34 -0.79 -26.30
C ASN A 375 9.61 -2.22 -25.79
N ARG A 376 10.00 -2.38 -24.52
CA ARG A 376 10.19 -3.71 -23.91
C ARG A 376 8.88 -4.47 -23.71
N ALA A 377 7.80 -3.78 -23.33
CA ALA A 377 6.48 -4.39 -23.14
C ALA A 377 5.83 -4.85 -24.45
N THR A 378 6.22 -4.26 -25.59
CA THR A 378 5.70 -4.61 -26.91
C THR A 378 6.61 -5.57 -27.70
N SER A 379 7.86 -5.75 -27.28
CA SER A 379 8.82 -6.65 -27.92
C SER A 379 8.57 -8.12 -27.57
N ARG A 380 8.56 -9.01 -28.57
CA ARG A 380 8.40 -10.47 -28.38
C ARG A 380 9.64 -11.18 -27.84
N ASN A 381 10.82 -10.53 -27.88
CA ASN A 381 12.11 -11.17 -27.63
C ASN A 381 12.84 -10.65 -26.38
N GLU A 382 12.36 -9.57 -25.74
CA GLU A 382 13.00 -8.95 -24.59
C GLU A 382 12.18 -9.13 -23.30
N GLY A 383 12.38 -10.25 -22.60
CA GLY A 383 12.09 -10.33 -21.16
C GLY A 383 10.64 -10.02 -20.73
N ASN A 384 9.64 -10.34 -21.55
CA ASN A 384 8.19 -10.34 -21.30
C ASN A 384 7.73 -9.48 -20.11
N LEU A 385 7.74 -8.16 -20.30
CA LEU A 385 6.93 -7.28 -19.47
C LEU A 385 5.46 -7.47 -19.83
N ASP A 386 4.58 -7.39 -18.83
CA ASP A 386 3.15 -7.51 -19.04
C ASP A 386 2.60 -6.21 -19.65
N PRO A 387 2.03 -6.22 -20.87
CA PRO A 387 1.51 -5.01 -21.50
C PRO A 387 0.40 -4.34 -20.69
N VAL A 388 -0.44 -5.12 -19.99
CA VAL A 388 -1.54 -4.59 -19.17
C VAL A 388 -0.98 -3.81 -17.99
N LEU A 389 0.06 -4.34 -17.33
CA LEU A 389 0.74 -3.63 -16.26
C LEU A 389 1.45 -2.37 -16.77
N TYR A 390 1.96 -2.38 -18.02
CA TYR A 390 2.56 -1.19 -18.62
C TYR A 390 1.52 -0.09 -18.79
N TYR A 391 0.33 -0.42 -19.30
CA TYR A 391 -0.77 0.55 -19.39
C TYR A 391 -1.20 1.09 -18.03
N LEU A 392 -1.24 0.26 -16.99
CA LEU A 392 -1.46 0.72 -15.61
C LEU A 392 -0.37 1.71 -15.18
N PHE A 393 0.90 1.39 -15.46
CA PHE A 393 2.05 2.23 -15.15
C PHE A 393 1.95 3.61 -15.81
N VAL A 394 1.61 3.65 -17.10
CA VAL A 394 1.40 4.89 -17.87
C VAL A 394 0.18 5.66 -17.37
N ARG A 395 -0.92 4.99 -17.06
CA ARG A 395 -2.12 5.63 -16.50
C ARG A 395 -1.82 6.30 -15.17
N TYR A 396 -1.03 5.63 -14.32
CA TYR A 396 -0.80 6.10 -12.96
C TYR A 396 0.29 7.15 -12.83
N LEU A 397 1.43 6.95 -13.50
CA LEU A 397 2.50 7.94 -13.48
C LEU A 397 2.27 9.08 -14.49
N GLY A 398 1.56 8.80 -15.58
CA GLY A 398 1.33 9.71 -16.70
C GLY A 398 2.29 9.47 -17.86
N VAL A 399 1.88 9.92 -19.06
CA VAL A 399 2.75 9.95 -20.26
C VAL A 399 3.92 10.91 -20.08
N TYR A 400 3.71 11.99 -19.32
CA TYR A 400 4.76 12.75 -18.67
C TYR A 400 4.78 12.28 -17.22
N PRO A 401 5.65 11.34 -16.83
CA PRO A 401 5.59 10.76 -15.51
C PRO A 401 5.77 11.82 -14.42
N VAL A 402 5.13 11.63 -13.26
CA VAL A 402 5.37 12.45 -12.06
C VAL A 402 6.87 12.61 -11.81
N GLY A 403 7.31 13.86 -11.59
CA GLY A 403 8.71 14.24 -11.51
C GLY A 403 9.37 14.60 -12.85
N SER A 404 8.63 14.60 -13.97
CA SER A 404 9.17 15.10 -15.23
C SER A 404 9.26 16.63 -15.21
N LEU A 405 10.38 17.17 -15.67
CA LEU A 405 10.48 18.59 -16.03
C LEU A 405 9.96 18.77 -17.46
N VAL A 406 9.05 19.72 -17.66
CA VAL A 406 8.40 19.99 -18.95
C VAL A 406 8.50 21.46 -19.34
N LEU A 407 8.58 21.71 -20.64
CA LEU A 407 8.45 23.04 -21.25
C LEU A 407 7.01 23.25 -21.69
N LEU A 408 6.43 24.39 -21.32
CA LEU A 408 5.08 24.78 -21.69
C LEU A 408 5.04 25.65 -22.96
N SER A 409 3.88 25.71 -23.61
CA SER A 409 3.66 26.50 -24.84
C SER A 409 3.94 27.99 -24.68
N ASN A 410 3.86 28.50 -23.45
CA ASN A 410 4.19 29.89 -23.09
C ASN A 410 5.67 30.10 -22.70
N GLY A 411 6.53 29.10 -22.92
CA GLY A 411 7.96 29.16 -22.63
C GLY A 411 8.36 28.89 -21.17
N LYS A 412 7.39 28.78 -20.25
CA LYS A 412 7.69 28.47 -18.84
C LYS A 412 8.06 26.99 -18.65
N LYS A 413 8.87 26.72 -17.63
CA LYS A 413 9.21 25.36 -17.19
C LYS A 413 8.33 24.95 -16.01
N ALA A 414 7.98 23.68 -15.93
CA ALA A 414 7.18 23.16 -14.83
C ALA A 414 7.54 21.71 -14.49
N VAL A 415 7.38 21.34 -13.23
CA VAL A 415 7.51 19.96 -12.77
C VAL A 415 6.13 19.30 -12.75
N VAL A 416 6.02 18.10 -13.31
CA VAL A 416 4.81 17.28 -13.21
C VAL A 416 4.64 16.82 -11.77
N PHE A 417 3.60 17.33 -11.10
CA PHE A 417 3.32 17.05 -9.70
C PHE A 417 2.45 15.80 -9.51
N ARG A 418 1.38 15.68 -10.30
CA ARG A 418 0.51 14.48 -10.36
C ARG A 418 -0.33 14.49 -11.64
N PRO A 419 -0.86 13.34 -12.10
CA PRO A 419 -1.92 13.31 -13.10
C PRO A 419 -3.15 14.13 -12.65
N SER A 420 -3.88 14.71 -13.61
CA SER A 420 -5.15 15.39 -13.35
C SER A 420 -6.32 14.65 -14.01
N GLY A 421 -7.20 14.10 -13.18
CA GLY A 421 -8.37 13.34 -13.62
C GLY A 421 -8.01 12.07 -14.39
N GLU A 422 -8.92 11.64 -15.28
CA GLU A 422 -8.77 10.41 -16.06
C GLU A 422 -8.09 10.64 -17.43
N LYS A 423 -7.96 11.89 -17.86
CA LYS A 423 -7.40 12.22 -19.18
C LYS A 423 -5.88 12.09 -19.15
N VAL A 424 -5.36 11.26 -20.04
CA VAL A 424 -3.92 11.05 -20.19
C VAL A 424 -3.27 12.29 -20.83
N GLY A 425 -2.14 12.73 -20.29
CA GLY A 425 -1.36 13.83 -20.87
C GLY A 425 -1.73 15.24 -20.40
N VAL A 426 -2.70 15.38 -19.49
CA VAL A 426 -3.09 16.65 -18.85
C VAL A 426 -2.80 16.64 -17.35
N PRO A 427 -1.52 16.66 -16.93
CA PRO A 427 -1.16 16.64 -15.52
C PRO A 427 -1.41 17.96 -14.79
N MET A 428 -1.40 17.88 -13.46
CA MET A 428 -1.17 19.00 -12.57
C MET A 428 0.34 19.26 -12.45
N LEU A 429 0.72 20.53 -12.57
CA LEU A 429 2.09 21.01 -12.68
C LEU A 429 2.41 21.98 -11.54
N LYS A 430 3.66 22.02 -11.09
CA LYS A 430 4.22 23.14 -10.31
C LYS A 430 5.15 23.94 -11.21
N LEU A 431 4.92 25.24 -11.38
CA LEU A 431 5.83 26.10 -12.14
C LEU A 431 7.20 26.17 -11.46
N VAL A 432 8.25 26.11 -12.27
CA VAL A 432 9.61 26.38 -11.82
C VAL A 432 9.74 27.87 -11.55
N VAL A 433 10.17 28.21 -10.34
CA VAL A 433 10.47 29.58 -9.91
C VAL A 433 11.96 29.85 -10.04
N GLU A 434 12.32 31.09 -10.37
CA GLU A 434 13.73 31.50 -10.48
C GLU A 434 14.38 31.72 -9.10
N ASN A 435 13.57 32.06 -8.08
CA ASN A 435 14.00 32.20 -6.70
C ASN A 435 13.41 31.08 -5.82
N SER A 436 14.26 30.44 -5.02
CA SER A 436 13.86 29.34 -4.11
C SER A 436 12.89 29.75 -3.01
N ASP A 437 12.79 31.04 -2.70
CA ASP A 437 11.90 31.59 -1.66
C ASP A 437 10.47 31.84 -2.16
N GLU A 438 10.20 31.66 -3.47
CA GLU A 438 8.88 31.84 -4.04
C GLU A 438 8.07 30.53 -4.04
N ASN A 439 6.84 30.60 -3.54
CA ASN A 439 5.93 29.46 -3.61
C ASN A 439 5.62 29.12 -5.07
N SER A 440 5.93 27.88 -5.47
CA SER A 440 5.64 27.38 -6.81
C SER A 440 4.13 27.37 -7.09
N ILE A 441 3.72 27.98 -8.20
CA ILE A 441 2.32 28.05 -8.61
C ILE A 441 1.88 26.69 -9.16
N LEU A 442 0.76 26.17 -8.64
CA LEU A 442 0.10 24.98 -9.18
C LEU A 442 -0.74 25.33 -10.41
N ILE A 443 -0.59 24.56 -11.48
CA ILE A 443 -1.38 24.68 -12.72
C ILE A 443 -2.04 23.34 -13.00
N ASP A 444 -3.34 23.33 -13.22
CA ASP A 444 -4.08 22.15 -13.65
C ASP A 444 -4.38 22.22 -15.16
N LEU A 445 -3.66 21.46 -15.97
CA LEU A 445 -3.87 21.44 -17.42
C LEU A 445 -5.23 20.87 -17.84
N SER A 446 -6.00 20.27 -16.93
CA SER A 446 -7.38 19.88 -17.22
C SER A 446 -8.34 21.08 -17.24
N GLN A 447 -7.96 22.19 -16.60
CA GLN A 447 -8.75 23.43 -16.49
C GLN A 447 -8.21 24.54 -17.41
N GLU A 448 -6.93 24.49 -17.76
CA GLU A 448 -6.29 25.48 -18.63
C GLU A 448 -6.40 25.09 -20.12
N THR A 449 -7.06 25.93 -20.92
CA THR A 449 -7.26 25.68 -22.36
C THR A 449 -6.19 26.32 -23.26
N GLY A 450 -5.39 27.25 -22.73
CA GLY A 450 -4.38 28.00 -23.48
C GLY A 450 -2.92 27.52 -23.30
N ILE A 451 -2.69 26.55 -22.42
CA ILE A 451 -1.34 26.09 -22.05
C ILE A 451 -1.24 24.59 -22.33
N SER A 452 -0.19 24.17 -23.03
CA SER A 452 0.08 22.76 -23.32
C SER A 452 1.55 22.41 -23.06
N ILE A 453 1.83 21.12 -22.87
CA ILE A 453 3.20 20.62 -22.77
C ILE A 453 3.78 20.51 -24.19
N VAL A 454 4.91 21.17 -24.42
CA VAL A 454 5.65 21.13 -25.69
C VAL A 454 6.59 19.93 -25.72
N LYS A 455 7.39 19.76 -24.66
CA LYS A 455 8.36 18.66 -24.54
C LYS A 455 8.81 18.45 -23.09
N SER A 456 9.34 17.26 -22.81
CA SER A 456 10.12 17.00 -21.60
C SER A 456 11.53 17.58 -21.75
N LEU A 457 12.08 18.04 -20.62
CA LEU A 457 13.44 18.55 -20.50
C LEU A 457 14.25 17.62 -19.57
N ASP A 458 15.58 17.66 -19.70
CA ASP A 458 16.48 17.00 -18.75
C ASP A 458 16.71 17.96 -17.55
N PRO A 459 16.21 17.64 -16.34
CA PRO A 459 16.31 18.54 -15.20
C PRO A 459 17.74 18.94 -14.85
N ARG A 460 18.72 18.06 -15.09
CA ARG A 460 20.13 18.33 -14.78
C ARG A 460 20.72 19.39 -15.69
N ARG A 461 20.38 19.33 -16.99
CA ARG A 461 20.81 20.35 -17.98
C ARG A 461 20.17 21.70 -17.69
N GLU A 462 18.99 21.69 -17.12
CA GLU A 462 18.24 22.89 -16.75
C GLU A 462 18.55 23.41 -15.34
N GLY A 463 19.37 22.69 -14.56
CA GLY A 463 19.72 23.07 -13.17
C GLY A 463 18.55 22.98 -12.19
N VAL A 464 17.53 22.15 -12.46
CA VAL A 464 16.30 22.06 -11.65
C VAL A 464 16.33 20.80 -10.77
N GLN A 465 16.28 20.99 -9.44
CA GLN A 465 16.10 19.90 -8.49
C GLN A 465 14.62 19.53 -8.35
N VAL A 466 14.16 18.58 -9.16
CA VAL A 466 12.75 18.14 -9.24
C VAL A 466 12.17 17.73 -7.88
N SER A 467 12.95 17.06 -7.03
CA SER A 467 12.43 16.51 -5.77
C SER A 467 11.99 17.59 -4.78
N GLY A 468 12.59 18.78 -4.80
CA GLY A 468 12.21 19.90 -3.91
C GLY A 468 10.73 20.28 -4.07
N TYR A 469 10.24 20.26 -5.31
CA TYR A 469 8.84 20.57 -5.63
C TYR A 469 7.81 19.60 -5.02
N PHE A 470 8.21 18.50 -4.38
CA PHE A 470 7.30 17.58 -3.66
C PHE A 470 7.28 17.80 -2.15
N PHE A 471 8.30 18.44 -1.59
CA PHE A 471 8.51 18.54 -0.14
C PHE A 471 8.66 19.97 0.37
N ASP A 472 8.77 20.94 -0.54
CA ASP A 472 8.72 22.38 -0.29
C ASP A 472 7.28 22.94 -0.28
#